data_AF-A0A0Q7FCD5-F1
#
_entry.id   AF-A0A0Q7FCD5-F1
#
_cell.length_a   1.000
_cell.length_b   1.000
_cell.length_c   1.000
_cell.angle_alpha   90.00
_cell.angle_beta   90.00
_cell.angle_gamma   90.00
#
_symmetry.space_group_name_H-M   'P 1'
#
loop_
_entity.id
_entity.type
_entity.pdbx_description
1 polymer ?
#
loop_
_entity_poly.entity_id
_entity_poly.type
_entity_poly.pdbx_seq_one_letter_code
_entity_poly.pdbx_strand_id
1 'polypeptide(L)'
;MKKSLLVLASIFVLSCGDNKKEAAKTDHQETEINNMNKENTVNELEKFRVIFENKIVVLLDKKGTNLKTNAVSFQTYINEKNIEFIPVFTSNDKVLESTGGVVLGNEMELDGFLFLSQSSSAKEVNVLRINPALSDDTYVDLNELKKYFAKEIKQKTEELKINIE
;
A
#
# COMPACT_ATOMS: atom_id res chain seq x y z
N MET A 1 -51.88 14.57 -29.87
CA MET A 1 -51.47 14.92 -31.25
C MET A 1 -50.10 14.29 -31.52
N LYS A 2 -49.95 13.65 -32.68
CA LYS A 2 -48.76 12.93 -33.14
C LYS A 2 -47.69 13.90 -33.67
N LYS A 3 -46.42 13.42 -33.69
CA LYS A 3 -45.30 13.59 -34.65
C LYS A 3 -44.00 13.57 -33.82
N SER A 4 -43.26 12.46 -33.69
CA SER A 4 -42.45 11.75 -34.69
C SER A 4 -41.65 12.69 -35.60
N LEU A 5 -40.32 12.72 -35.41
CA LEU A 5 -39.40 12.73 -36.54
C LEU A 5 -38.07 12.07 -36.15
N LEU A 6 -37.74 11.05 -36.92
CA LEU A 6 -36.56 10.20 -36.90
C LEU A 6 -35.92 10.41 -38.27
N VAL A 7 -34.64 10.75 -38.36
CA VAL A 7 -33.83 10.67 -39.60
C VAL A 7 -32.38 10.38 -39.15
N LEU A 8 -31.91 9.13 -39.14
CA LEU A 8 -31.30 8.34 -40.23
C LEU A 8 -29.99 8.91 -40.83
N ALA A 9 -28.90 8.24 -40.43
CA ALA A 9 -27.82 7.65 -41.25
C ALA A 9 -27.19 8.43 -42.41
N SER A 10 -25.86 8.46 -42.42
CA SER A 10 -25.09 8.15 -43.62
C SER A 10 -23.77 7.47 -43.29
N ILE A 11 -23.64 6.29 -43.88
CA ILE A 11 -22.49 5.40 -43.93
C ILE A 11 -21.55 5.92 -45.02
N PHE A 12 -20.24 5.90 -44.80
CA PHE A 12 -19.27 5.77 -45.89
C PHE A 12 -18.39 4.54 -45.63
N VAL A 13 -18.45 3.62 -46.59
CA VAL A 13 -17.65 2.39 -46.69
C VAL A 13 -16.54 2.64 -47.72
N LEU A 14 -15.51 1.78 -47.67
CA LEU A 14 -14.46 1.48 -48.66
C LEU A 14 -13.18 2.31 -48.46
N SER A 15 -11.99 1.71 -48.38
CA SER A 15 -11.50 0.62 -49.22
C SER A 15 -10.34 -0.15 -48.56
N CYS A 16 -10.28 -1.45 -48.82
CA CYS A 16 -9.10 -2.29 -48.68
C CYS A 16 -7.90 -1.72 -49.44
N GLY A 17 -6.71 -1.91 -48.86
CA GLY A 17 -5.43 -1.86 -49.55
C GLY A 17 -4.55 -2.98 -48.99
N ASP A 18 -4.43 -4.07 -49.72
CA ASP A 18 -3.40 -5.08 -49.51
C ASP A 18 -2.02 -4.46 -49.79
N ASN A 19 -1.08 -4.57 -48.85
CA ASN A 19 0.34 -4.71 -49.19
C ASN A 19 1.17 -5.32 -48.04
N LYS A 20 1.77 -6.46 -48.41
CA LYS A 20 2.84 -7.28 -47.83
C LYS A 20 3.68 -6.73 -46.66
N LYS A 21 3.82 -7.61 -45.65
CA LYS A 21 4.97 -7.91 -44.77
C LYS A 21 6.13 -6.91 -44.75
N GLU A 22 6.40 -6.36 -43.58
CA GLU A 22 7.74 -6.41 -42.98
C GLU A 22 7.63 -6.44 -41.45
N ALA A 23 8.07 -7.54 -40.84
CA ALA A 23 8.28 -7.64 -39.41
C ALA A 23 9.65 -7.04 -39.11
N ALA A 24 9.68 -5.93 -38.37
CA ALA A 24 10.92 -5.39 -37.84
C ALA A 24 10.69 -4.72 -36.47
N LYS A 25 10.98 -5.50 -35.43
CA LYS A 25 11.55 -5.12 -34.12
C LYS A 25 10.93 -3.92 -33.38
N THR A 26 10.06 -4.23 -32.43
CA THR A 26 9.74 -3.34 -31.30
C THR A 26 9.84 -4.07 -29.97
N ASP A 27 10.88 -4.88 -29.76
CA ASP A 27 11.08 -5.62 -28.50
C ASP A 27 11.94 -4.88 -27.47
N HIS A 28 12.58 -3.75 -27.82
CA HIS A 28 13.53 -3.08 -26.92
C HIS A 28 12.97 -1.85 -26.17
N GLN A 29 11.94 -1.18 -26.67
CA GLN A 29 11.41 0.03 -26.00
C GLN A 29 10.39 -0.28 -24.90
N GLU A 30 9.60 -1.36 -25.02
CA GLU A 30 8.70 -1.77 -23.93
C GLU A 30 9.46 -2.33 -22.73
N THR A 31 10.62 -2.95 -22.91
CA THR A 31 11.42 -3.47 -21.79
C THR A 31 12.09 -2.37 -20.98
N GLU A 32 12.56 -1.30 -21.62
CA GLU A 32 13.24 -0.18 -20.95
C GLU A 32 12.28 0.70 -20.14
N ILE A 33 11.09 1.01 -20.69
CA ILE A 33 10.08 1.82 -19.98
C ILE A 33 9.50 1.03 -18.78
N ASN A 34 9.30 -0.28 -18.93
CA ASN A 34 8.87 -1.15 -17.83
C ASN A 34 9.96 -1.30 -16.76
N ASN A 35 11.24 -1.33 -17.14
CA ASN A 35 12.34 -1.38 -16.18
C ASN A 35 12.52 -0.05 -15.44
N MET A 36 12.43 1.10 -16.10
CA MET A 36 12.48 2.43 -15.43
C MET A 36 11.35 2.63 -14.42
N ASN A 37 10.12 2.24 -14.77
CA ASN A 37 8.99 2.33 -13.84
C ASN A 37 9.18 1.39 -12.63
N LYS A 38 9.67 0.18 -12.86
CA LYS A 38 9.93 -0.79 -11.79
C LYS A 38 11.09 -0.38 -10.88
N GLU A 39 12.16 0.17 -11.44
CA GLU A 39 13.33 0.64 -10.69
C GLU A 39 12.99 1.86 -9.82
N ASN A 40 12.19 2.80 -10.33
CA ASN A 40 11.66 3.91 -9.55
C ASN A 40 10.77 3.43 -8.39
N THR A 41 9.87 2.47 -8.62
CA THR A 41 9.05 1.90 -7.54
C THR A 41 9.89 1.17 -6.48
N VAL A 42 10.93 0.44 -6.90
CA VAL A 42 11.85 -0.24 -5.96
C VAL A 42 12.61 0.77 -5.10
N ASN A 43 13.17 1.83 -5.69
CA ASN A 43 13.86 2.88 -4.94
C ASN A 43 12.93 3.61 -3.97
N GLU A 44 11.68 3.86 -4.37
CA GLU A 44 10.68 4.49 -3.50
C GLU A 44 10.24 3.60 -2.34
N LEU A 45 10.22 2.27 -2.49
CA LEU A 45 9.89 1.34 -1.41
C LEU A 45 11.10 1.07 -0.49
N GLU A 46 12.31 1.07 -1.03
CA GLU A 46 13.54 0.83 -0.28
C GLU A 46 13.78 1.86 0.82
N LYS A 47 13.37 3.13 0.62
CA LYS A 47 13.49 4.18 1.66
C LYS A 47 12.77 3.83 2.97
N PHE A 48 11.77 2.94 2.92
CA PHE A 48 11.03 2.48 4.09
C PHE A 48 11.73 1.35 4.84
N ARG A 49 12.80 0.75 4.29
CA ARG A 49 13.53 -0.36 4.94
C ARG A 49 13.95 0.00 6.36
N VAL A 50 14.56 1.16 6.54
CA VAL A 50 15.03 1.65 7.86
C VAL A 50 13.88 1.74 8.87
N ILE A 51 12.65 2.02 8.43
CA ILE A 51 11.49 2.08 9.32
C ILE A 51 11.09 0.67 9.76
N PHE A 52 10.95 -0.27 8.82
CA PHE A 52 10.38 -1.60 9.10
C PHE A 52 11.40 -2.64 9.60
N GLU A 53 12.70 -2.38 9.46
CA GLU A 53 13.77 -3.12 10.16
C GLU A 53 13.84 -2.81 11.66
N ASN A 54 13.28 -1.66 12.06
CA ASN A 54 13.21 -1.24 13.45
C ASN A 54 11.84 -1.55 14.05
N LYS A 55 11.73 -1.32 15.37
CA LYS A 55 10.44 -1.28 16.02
C LYS A 55 9.71 0.00 15.65
N ILE A 56 8.40 -0.13 15.48
CA ILE A 56 7.48 0.97 15.22
C ILE A 56 6.42 1.01 16.32
N VAL A 57 5.74 2.14 16.43
CA VAL A 57 4.58 2.31 17.30
C VAL A 57 3.33 2.42 16.43
N VAL A 58 2.30 1.64 16.78
CA VAL A 58 1.00 1.65 16.12
C VAL A 58 -0.11 1.78 17.16
N LEU A 59 -1.28 2.22 16.72
CA LEU A 59 -2.46 2.33 17.55
C LEU A 59 -3.35 1.10 17.36
N LEU A 60 -3.78 0.51 18.47
CA LEU A 60 -4.70 -0.63 18.49
C LEU A 60 -6.15 -0.15 18.57
N ASP A 61 -7.04 -0.79 17.81
CA ASP A 61 -8.48 -0.58 17.95
C ASP A 61 -8.96 -1.07 19.34
N LYS A 62 -10.10 -0.56 19.80
CA LYS A 62 -10.75 -0.91 21.08
C LYS A 62 -11.03 -2.41 21.21
N LYS A 63 -11.16 -3.13 20.09
CA LYS A 63 -11.31 -4.60 20.07
C LYS A 63 -10.04 -5.34 20.46
N GLY A 64 -8.88 -4.68 20.43
CA GLY A 64 -7.58 -5.24 20.79
C GLY A 64 -7.17 -6.45 19.92
N THR A 65 -6.34 -7.30 20.51
CA THR A 65 -5.91 -8.56 19.89
C THR A 65 -6.92 -9.67 20.15
N ASN A 66 -7.43 -10.29 19.08
CA ASN A 66 -8.28 -11.47 19.23
C ASN A 66 -7.42 -12.71 19.46
N LEU A 67 -7.35 -13.16 20.72
CA LEU A 67 -6.56 -14.32 21.16
C LEU A 67 -6.98 -15.64 20.51
N LYS A 68 -8.19 -15.75 19.95
CA LYS A 68 -8.64 -16.98 19.25
C LYS A 68 -8.12 -17.06 17.82
N THR A 69 -7.81 -15.92 17.20
CA THR A 69 -7.40 -15.84 15.80
C THR A 69 -5.99 -15.28 15.62
N ASN A 70 -5.31 -14.92 16.72
CA ASN A 70 -4.06 -14.15 16.72
C ASN A 70 -4.12 -12.89 15.84
N ALA A 71 -5.32 -12.35 15.62
CA ALA A 71 -5.52 -11.20 14.76
C ALA A 71 -5.38 -9.93 15.59
N VAL A 72 -4.49 -9.04 15.17
CA VAL A 72 -4.34 -7.70 15.75
C VAL A 72 -5.22 -6.74 14.95
N SER A 73 -6.11 -6.03 15.64
CA SER A 73 -6.93 -4.98 15.05
C SER A 73 -6.24 -3.64 15.28
N PHE A 74 -5.83 -2.98 14.20
CA PHE A 74 -5.22 -1.65 14.24
C PHE A 74 -6.28 -0.57 14.11
N GLN A 75 -6.08 0.55 14.79
CA GLN A 75 -6.93 1.72 14.65
C GLN A 75 -6.67 2.40 13.30
N THR A 76 -7.74 2.81 12.63
CA THR A 76 -7.69 3.49 11.34
C THR A 76 -8.27 4.90 11.44
N TYR A 77 -7.84 5.77 10.53
CA TYR A 77 -8.29 7.16 10.43
C TYR A 77 -8.59 7.51 8.99
N ILE A 78 -9.40 8.54 8.78
CA ILE A 78 -9.73 9.07 7.46
C ILE A 78 -9.06 10.44 7.31
N ASN A 79 -8.31 10.64 6.22
CA ASN A 79 -7.69 11.94 5.93
C ASN A 79 -8.67 12.90 5.22
N GLU A 80 -8.23 14.12 4.98
CA GLU A 80 -9.00 15.17 4.30
C GLU A 80 -9.42 14.81 2.86
N LYS A 81 -8.79 13.79 2.25
CA LYS A 81 -9.12 13.25 0.93
C LYS A 81 -10.06 12.04 0.99
N ASN A 82 -10.62 11.74 2.17
CA ASN A 82 -11.48 10.59 2.41
C ASN A 82 -10.78 9.23 2.17
N ILE A 83 -9.46 9.18 2.40
CA ILE A 83 -8.65 7.96 2.32
C ILE A 83 -8.49 7.41 3.73
N GLU A 84 -8.91 6.17 3.94
CA GLU A 84 -8.67 5.45 5.18
C GLU A 84 -7.22 4.95 5.26
N PHE A 85 -6.57 5.12 6.41
CA PHE A 85 -5.18 4.73 6.63
C PHE A 85 -4.93 4.20 8.05
N ILE A 86 -3.86 3.40 8.19
CA ILE A 86 -3.29 3.02 9.49
C ILE A 86 -2.14 3.99 9.80
N PRO A 87 -2.17 4.71 10.94
CA PRO A 87 -1.06 5.52 11.37
C PRO A 87 0.08 4.64 11.90
N VAL A 88 1.29 4.93 11.48
CA VAL A 88 2.51 4.28 11.96
C VAL A 88 3.47 5.36 12.42
N PHE A 89 4.05 5.18 13.60
CA PHE A 89 5.03 6.10 14.16
C PHE A 89 6.37 5.40 14.29
N THR A 90 7.45 6.10 13.97
CA THR A 90 8.79 5.52 14.06
C THR A 90 9.34 5.47 15.49
N SER A 91 8.66 6.09 16.46
CA SER A 91 8.98 6.07 17.89
C SER A 91 7.83 6.62 18.73
N ASN A 92 7.88 6.44 20.06
CA ASN A 92 6.95 7.10 20.99
C ASN A 92 7.10 8.62 20.98
N ASP A 93 8.31 9.16 20.80
CA ASP A 93 8.51 10.60 20.70
C ASP A 93 7.76 11.19 19.49
N LYS A 94 7.75 10.46 18.37
CA LYS A 94 6.96 10.82 17.17
C LYS A 94 5.46 10.74 17.41
N VAL A 95 4.98 9.84 18.28
CA VAL A 95 3.58 9.86 18.73
C VAL A 95 3.30 11.16 19.47
N LEU A 96 4.08 11.47 20.51
CA LEU A 96 3.87 12.67 21.33
C LEU A 96 3.94 13.96 20.52
N GLU A 97 4.90 14.07 19.60
CA GLU A 97 5.06 15.22 18.70
C GLU A 97 3.82 15.37 17.79
N SER A 98 3.38 14.26 17.17
CA SER A 98 2.24 14.24 16.24
C SER A 98 0.91 14.59 16.91
N THR A 99 0.72 14.11 18.15
CA THR A 99 -0.55 14.27 18.87
C THR A 99 -0.59 15.50 19.78
N GLY A 100 0.53 16.22 19.93
CA GLY A 100 0.66 17.27 20.95
C GLY A 100 0.50 16.74 22.38
N GLY A 101 0.88 15.48 22.62
CA GLY A 101 0.74 14.79 23.91
C GLY A 101 -0.66 14.25 24.22
N VAL A 102 -1.58 14.25 23.25
CA VAL A 102 -2.91 13.64 23.42
C VAL A 102 -2.82 12.13 23.30
N VAL A 103 -3.43 11.42 24.26
CA VAL A 103 -3.54 9.96 24.25
C VAL A 103 -4.62 9.54 23.26
N LEU A 104 -4.21 8.89 22.15
CA LEU A 104 -5.12 8.52 21.05
C LEU A 104 -5.73 7.11 21.18
N GLY A 105 -5.27 6.31 22.12
CA GLY A 105 -5.75 4.93 22.31
C GLY A 105 -4.70 4.06 22.99
N ASN A 106 -4.79 2.75 22.75
CA ASN A 106 -3.77 1.81 23.18
C ASN A 106 -2.64 1.79 22.15
N GLU A 107 -1.47 2.26 22.54
CA GLU A 107 -0.25 2.20 21.74
C GLU A 107 0.45 0.84 21.93
N MET A 108 1.04 0.33 20.87
CA MET A 108 1.86 -0.87 20.90
C MET A 108 3.15 -0.64 20.12
N GLU A 109 4.28 -0.88 20.78
CA GLU A 109 5.57 -0.98 20.13
C GLU A 109 5.78 -2.42 19.64
N LEU A 110 6.08 -2.60 18.35
CA LEU A 110 6.29 -3.92 17.75
C LEU A 110 7.33 -3.86 16.64
N ASP A 111 7.95 -5.00 16.35
CA ASP A 111 8.83 -5.18 15.19
C ASP A 111 8.09 -4.83 13.89
N GLY A 112 8.71 -4.01 13.03
CA GLY A 112 8.07 -3.49 11.83
C GLY A 112 7.68 -4.59 10.83
N PHE A 113 8.51 -5.61 10.63
CA PHE A 113 8.16 -6.72 9.75
C PHE A 113 7.10 -7.63 10.35
N LEU A 114 7.08 -7.79 11.68
CA LEU A 114 5.98 -8.47 12.37
C LEU A 114 4.65 -7.71 12.21
N PHE A 115 4.68 -6.38 12.31
CA PHE A 115 3.51 -5.56 11.99
C PHE A 115 3.03 -5.82 10.55
N LEU A 116 3.93 -5.80 9.58
CA LEU A 116 3.57 -6.04 8.18
C LEU A 116 3.00 -7.46 7.96
N SER A 117 3.47 -8.46 8.71
CA SER A 117 2.92 -9.82 8.66
C SER A 117 1.49 -9.90 9.25
N GLN A 118 1.23 -9.15 10.32
CA GLN A 118 -0.04 -9.17 11.06
C GLN A 118 -1.10 -8.20 10.54
N SER A 119 -0.69 -7.15 9.83
CA SER A 119 -1.58 -6.21 9.16
C SER A 119 -2.44 -6.98 8.14
N SER A 120 -3.69 -7.21 8.54
CA SER A 120 -4.65 -8.01 7.79
C SER A 120 -4.78 -7.50 6.36
N SER A 121 -4.86 -8.41 5.39
CA SER A 121 -5.37 -8.10 4.04
C SER A 121 -6.89 -7.96 4.07
N ALA A 122 -7.42 -7.13 4.98
CA ALA A 122 -8.80 -6.72 4.92
C ALA A 122 -8.90 -5.75 3.75
N LYS A 123 -9.74 -6.07 2.76
CA LYS A 123 -9.84 -5.40 1.45
C LYS A 123 -10.05 -3.87 1.46
N GLU A 124 -10.14 -3.24 2.62
CA GLU A 124 -10.62 -1.86 2.79
C GLU A 124 -9.49 -0.88 3.12
N VAL A 125 -8.44 -1.28 3.85
CA VAL A 125 -7.34 -0.36 4.22
C VAL A 125 -6.03 -0.81 3.63
N ASN A 126 -5.56 -0.07 2.63
CA ASN A 126 -4.33 -0.36 1.90
C ASN A 126 -3.25 0.70 2.11
N VAL A 127 -3.48 1.70 2.95
CA VAL A 127 -2.57 2.84 3.11
C VAL A 127 -2.02 2.89 4.52
N LEU A 128 -0.69 2.99 4.62
CA LEU A 128 -0.02 3.42 5.84
C LEU A 128 0.29 4.90 5.71
N ARG A 129 0.11 5.65 6.80
CA ARG A 129 0.61 7.01 6.94
C ARG A 129 1.67 7.03 8.04
N ILE A 130 2.91 7.26 7.67
CA ILE A 130 4.06 7.27 8.56
C ILE A 130 4.19 8.67 9.16
N ASN A 131 4.41 8.78 10.46
CA ASN A 131 4.59 10.02 11.21
C ASN A 131 3.58 11.13 10.82
N PRO A 132 2.26 10.88 10.95
CA PRO A 132 1.23 11.83 10.53
C PRO A 132 1.43 13.22 11.14
N ALA A 133 1.19 14.27 10.35
CA ALA A 133 1.28 15.68 10.77
C ALA A 133 2.66 16.17 11.22
N LEU A 134 3.73 15.41 10.93
CA LEU A 134 5.11 15.80 11.18
C LEU A 134 5.85 16.16 9.89
N SER A 135 7.07 16.69 10.01
CA SER A 135 7.87 17.11 8.84
C SER A 135 8.26 15.96 7.92
N ASP A 136 8.29 14.73 8.46
CA ASP A 136 8.60 13.49 7.76
C ASP A 136 7.34 12.64 7.47
N ASP A 137 6.16 13.26 7.48
CA ASP A 137 4.89 12.62 7.12
C ASP A 137 4.91 12.09 5.69
N THR A 138 4.58 10.81 5.52
CA THR A 138 4.53 10.17 4.20
C THR A 138 3.49 9.06 4.15
N TYR A 139 3.07 8.72 2.95
CA TYR A 139 2.14 7.63 2.68
C TYR A 139 2.84 6.48 1.95
N VAL A 140 2.38 5.25 2.18
CA VAL A 140 2.82 4.07 1.43
C VAL A 140 1.70 3.06 1.32
N ASP A 141 1.61 2.40 0.16
CA ASP A 141 0.68 1.29 -0.04
C ASP A 141 1.18 0.06 0.73
N LEU A 142 0.35 -0.43 1.65
CA LEU A 142 0.63 -1.57 2.50
C LEU A 142 0.89 -2.85 1.70
N ASN A 143 0.13 -3.08 0.62
CA ASN A 143 0.27 -4.31 -0.16
C ASN A 143 1.54 -4.29 -1.00
N GLU A 144 1.89 -3.15 -1.59
CA GLU A 144 3.17 -2.98 -2.30
C GLU A 144 4.34 -3.17 -1.35
N LEU A 145 4.29 -2.56 -0.17
CA LEU A 145 5.31 -2.69 0.86
C LEU A 145 5.49 -4.16 1.33
N LYS A 146 4.38 -4.87 1.55
CA LYS A 146 4.39 -6.30 1.92
C LYS A 146 4.94 -7.19 0.81
N LYS A 147 4.62 -6.88 -0.46
CA LYS A 147 5.20 -7.59 -1.61
C LYS A 147 6.69 -7.36 -1.71
N TYR A 148 7.14 -6.13 -1.47
CA TYR A 148 8.55 -5.75 -1.52
C TYR A 148 9.37 -6.44 -0.43
N PHE A 149 8.91 -6.40 0.83
CA PHE A 149 9.58 -7.02 1.98
C PHE A 149 9.14 -8.46 2.28
N ALA A 150 8.61 -9.18 1.29
CA ALA A 150 8.02 -10.51 1.51
C ALA A 150 9.02 -11.52 2.10
N LYS A 151 10.32 -11.39 1.77
CA LYS A 151 11.38 -12.27 2.26
C LYS A 151 11.65 -12.01 3.75
N GLU A 152 11.81 -10.74 4.13
CA GLU A 152 12.08 -10.30 5.49
C GLU A 152 10.90 -10.62 6.42
N ILE A 153 9.67 -10.38 5.96
CA ILE A 153 8.43 -10.76 6.65
C ILE A 153 8.41 -12.27 6.93
N LYS A 154 8.75 -13.09 5.93
CA LYS A 154 8.79 -14.56 6.08
C LYS A 154 9.84 -14.98 7.11
N GLN A 155 11.06 -14.47 7.02
CA GLN A 155 12.15 -14.78 7.95
C GLN A 155 11.74 -14.44 9.39
N LYS A 156 11.22 -13.24 9.63
CA LYS A 156 10.76 -12.82 10.97
C LYS A 156 9.62 -13.68 11.51
N THR A 157 8.69 -14.08 10.64
CA THR A 157 7.57 -14.96 11.04
C THR A 157 8.06 -16.36 11.40
N GLU A 158 9.08 -16.88 10.73
CA GLU A 158 9.67 -18.20 11.02
C GLU A 158 10.48 -18.19 12.32
N GLU A 159 11.31 -17.16 12.55
CA GLU A 159 12.05 -16.96 13.81
C GLU A 159 11.13 -17.01 15.04
N LEU A 160 9.94 -16.39 14.95
CA LEU A 160 8.97 -16.38 16.04
C LEU A 160 8.33 -17.75 16.31
N LYS A 161 8.13 -18.58 15.27
CA LYS A 161 7.58 -19.93 15.44
C LYS A 161 8.56 -20.85 16.15
N ILE A 162 9.85 -20.76 15.81
CA ILE A 162 10.91 -21.58 16.40
C ILE A 162 11.09 -21.27 17.89
N ASN A 163 10.85 -20.02 18.32
CA ASN A 163 11.01 -19.62 19.72
C ASN A 163 9.81 -19.96 20.62
N ILE A 164 8.76 -20.60 20.08
CA ILE A 164 7.55 -21.01 20.81
C ILE A 164 7.47 -22.55 20.99
N GLU A 165 8.29 -23.31 20.26
CA GLU A 165 8.41 -24.78 20.37
C GLU A 165 9.51 -25.21 21.36
#